data_AF-A0A925VYP6-F1
#
_entry.id   AF-A0A925VYP6-F1
#
_cell.length_a   1.000
_cell.length_b   1.000
_cell.length_c   1.000
_cell.angle_alpha   90.00
_cell.angle_beta   90.00
_cell.angle_gamma   90.00
#
_symmetry.space_group_name_H-M   'P 1'
#
loop_
_entity.id
_entity.type
_entity.pdbx_description
1 polymer ?
#
loop_
_entity_poly.entity_id
_entity_poly.type
_entity_poly.pdbx_seq_one_letter_code
_entity_poly.pdbx_strand_id
1 'polypeptide(L)'
;MRVGKPLLPEFAAWRYGARIRSRRWRAAGLTAAGLAATGVAMVGGTVLLAAGVAAVGLGIVPAAFSSLAWLDEKYTHDRVLTRVRDEDGHLRSLKLRHFARLEIAMAENQAGWKFRVAHETGMLELEGSEATRVAGHILAHINRSGGTPAQLGDAARRITALGDAERYIRHTSELRETRRYSRSIFWNDDVGVLGLTQTERLALEIAVHEDAERRMIRTELTALESAWRDAEEIAAISDTLMIVHRPE
;
A
#
# COMPACT_ATOMS: atom_id res chain seq x y z
N MET A 1 11.94 12.74 26.70
CA MET A 1 10.89 12.46 25.69
C MET A 1 10.31 13.78 25.22
N ARG A 2 10.25 14.05 23.91
CA ARG A 2 9.56 15.23 23.38
C ARG A 2 8.12 14.84 23.08
N VAL A 3 7.17 15.41 23.82
CA VAL A 3 5.73 15.26 23.55
C VAL A 3 5.34 16.41 22.63
N GLY A 4 5.43 16.18 21.32
CA GLY A 4 4.97 17.07 20.26
C GLY A 4 4.41 16.23 19.11
N LYS A 5 3.64 16.85 18.20
CA LYS A 5 3.11 16.13 17.01
C LYS A 5 4.29 15.52 16.25
N PRO A 6 4.38 14.19 16.15
CA PRO A 6 5.49 13.55 15.48
C PRO A 6 5.51 13.93 14.00
N LEU A 7 6.71 14.16 13.46
CA LEU A 7 6.85 14.33 12.01
C LEU A 7 6.52 12.99 11.36
N LEU A 8 5.63 12.99 10.36
CA LEU A 8 5.18 11.79 9.64
C LEU A 8 6.33 10.83 9.22
N PRO A 9 7.53 11.32 8.82
CA PRO A 9 8.66 10.44 8.52
C PRO A 9 9.13 9.56 9.68
N GLU A 10 9.13 10.09 10.90
CA GLU A 10 9.56 9.35 12.10
C GLU A 10 8.50 8.30 12.49
N PHE A 11 7.22 8.67 12.43
CA PHE A 11 6.12 7.76 12.67
C PHE A 11 6.01 6.65 11.61
N ALA A 12 6.22 7.00 10.34
CA ALA A 12 6.21 6.03 9.27
C ALA A 12 7.37 5.02 9.40
N ALA A 13 8.55 5.48 9.84
CA ALA A 13 9.68 4.61 10.13
C ALA A 13 9.39 3.62 11.27
N TRP A 14 8.68 4.03 12.33
CA TRP A 14 8.29 3.15 13.43
C TRP A 14 7.16 2.19 13.06
N ARG A 15 6.08 2.69 12.44
CA ARG A 15 4.87 1.90 12.16
C ARG A 15 5.01 0.99 10.94
N TYR A 16 5.66 1.47 9.88
CA TYR A 16 5.75 0.76 8.61
C TYR A 16 7.15 0.21 8.31
N GLY A 17 8.20 0.69 8.99
CA GLY A 17 9.59 0.35 8.69
C GLY A 17 9.92 -1.13 8.78
N ALA A 18 9.47 -1.84 9.83
CA ALA A 18 9.74 -3.27 9.99
C ALA A 18 9.02 -4.13 8.92
N ARG A 19 7.77 -3.78 8.58
CA ARG A 19 6.96 -4.49 7.58
C ARG A 19 7.52 -4.31 6.16
N ILE A 20 7.89 -3.09 5.79
CA ILE A 20 8.44 -2.77 4.47
C ILE A 20 9.85 -3.37 4.31
N ARG A 21 10.67 -3.32 5.36
CA ARG A 21 12.02 -3.89 5.37
C ARG A 21 12.00 -5.42 5.28
N SER A 22 11.12 -6.09 6.02
CA SER A 22 10.99 -7.55 5.97
C SER A 22 10.56 -8.05 4.59
N ARG A 23 9.67 -7.33 3.89
CA ARG A 23 9.31 -7.60 2.49
C ARG A 23 10.53 -7.52 1.55
N ARG A 24 11.37 -6.49 1.72
CA ARG A 24 12.61 -6.33 0.96
C ARG A 24 13.60 -7.46 1.20
N TRP A 25 13.80 -7.89 2.45
CA TRP A 25 14.70 -9.00 2.75
C TRP A 25 14.20 -10.34 2.18
N ARG A 26 12.89 -10.59 2.16
CA ARG A 26 12.32 -11.78 1.50
C ARG A 26 12.52 -11.75 -0.01
N ALA A 27 12.32 -10.60 -0.65
CA ALA A 27 12.60 -10.43 -2.07
C ALA A 27 14.10 -10.61 -2.39
N ALA A 28 14.99 -10.04 -1.56
CA ALA A 28 16.44 -10.19 -1.69
C ALA A 28 16.90 -11.65 -1.48
N GLY A 29 16.29 -12.37 -0.53
CA GLY A 29 16.55 -13.79 -0.29
C GLY A 29 16.14 -14.67 -1.46
N LEU A 30 15.02 -14.37 -2.12
CA LEU A 30 14.59 -15.05 -3.35
C LEU A 30 15.55 -14.78 -4.52
N THR A 31 16.06 -13.55 -4.66
CA THR A 31 17.06 -13.23 -5.69
C THR A 31 18.42 -13.88 -5.41
N ALA A 32 18.83 -14.00 -4.15
CA ALA A 32 20.06 -14.70 -3.77
C ALA A 32 19.94 -16.22 -3.95
N ALA A 33 18.78 -16.81 -3.66
CA ALA A 33 18.49 -18.22 -3.94
C ALA A 33 18.43 -18.52 -5.46
N GLY A 34 17.90 -17.59 -6.27
CA GLY A 34 17.93 -17.68 -7.73
C GLY A 34 19.36 -17.64 -8.30
N LEU A 35 20.25 -16.82 -7.72
CA LEU A 35 21.67 -16.79 -8.09
C LEU A 35 22.42 -18.07 -7.67
N ALA A 36 22.04 -18.69 -6.55
CA ALA A 36 22.56 -20.00 -6.15
C ALA A 36 22.11 -21.12 -7.09
N ALA A 37 20.89 -21.05 -7.63
CA ALA A 37 20.36 -22.01 -8.60
C ALA A 37 20.99 -21.87 -10.00
N THR A 38 21.55 -20.71 -10.36
CA THR A 38 22.32 -20.51 -11.60
C THR A 38 23.80 -20.94 -11.52
N GLY A 39 24.24 -21.56 -10.43
CA GLY A 39 25.56 -22.20 -10.38
C GLY A 39 26.74 -21.22 -10.29
N VAL A 40 26.67 -20.21 -9.42
CA VAL A 40 27.91 -19.65 -8.84
C VAL A 40 28.00 -20.13 -7.41
N ALA A 41 28.48 -21.36 -7.29
CA ALA A 41 28.95 -21.90 -6.02
C ALA A 41 30.22 -21.12 -5.63
N MET A 42 30.09 -20.02 -4.87
CA MET A 42 31.21 -19.51 -4.08
C MET A 42 31.44 -20.49 -2.92
N VAL A 43 32.01 -21.65 -3.24
CA VAL A 43 32.58 -22.56 -2.25
C VAL A 43 33.97 -22.06 -1.92
N GLY A 44 34.20 -21.75 -0.65
CA GLY A 44 35.53 -21.72 -0.04
C GLY A 44 36.35 -20.47 -0.37
N GLY A 45 36.75 -19.75 0.68
CA GLY A 45 37.47 -18.49 0.55
C GLY A 45 38.79 -18.59 -0.20
N THR A 46 39.03 -17.60 -1.06
CA THR A 46 40.36 -17.04 -1.32
C THR A 46 40.21 -15.58 -1.71
N VAL A 47 41.02 -14.74 -1.06
CA VAL A 47 41.20 -13.31 -1.27
C VAL A 47 41.31 -12.96 -2.76
N LEU A 48 40.42 -12.12 -3.29
CA LEU A 48 40.61 -11.46 -4.59
C LEU A 48 41.08 -10.02 -4.36
N LEU A 49 42.38 -9.90 -4.11
CA LEU A 49 43.14 -8.68 -4.41
C LEU A 49 43.65 -8.79 -5.86
N ALA A 50 43.21 -7.82 -6.67
CA ALA A 50 43.92 -7.24 -7.81
C ALA A 50 44.66 -8.18 -8.78
N ALA A 51 44.03 -8.49 -9.91
CA ALA A 51 44.70 -8.59 -11.21
C ALA A 51 43.66 -8.41 -12.32
N GLY A 52 43.90 -7.42 -13.18
CA GLY A 52 42.93 -6.90 -14.12
C GLY A 52 42.44 -7.89 -15.18
N VAL A 53 41.12 -7.86 -15.41
CA VAL A 53 40.56 -8.02 -16.75
C VAL A 53 39.72 -6.77 -17.01
N ALA A 54 40.39 -5.77 -17.56
CA ALA A 54 39.75 -4.75 -18.37
C ALA A 54 39.29 -5.43 -19.67
N ALA A 55 38.08 -5.99 -19.64
CA ALA A 55 37.30 -6.29 -20.83
C ALA A 55 35.90 -5.74 -20.60
N VAL A 56 35.78 -4.43 -20.88
CA VAL A 56 34.53 -3.74 -21.15
C VAL A 56 33.89 -4.45 -22.35
N GLY A 57 33.00 -5.38 -22.05
CA GLY A 57 32.14 -6.08 -23.00
C GLY A 57 30.78 -6.24 -22.37
N LEU A 58 29.94 -5.21 -22.54
CA LEU A 58 28.52 -5.15 -22.20
C LEU A 58 27.75 -6.32 -22.86
N GLY A 59 27.70 -7.49 -22.23
CA GLY A 59 27.05 -8.65 -22.86
C GLY A 59 26.61 -9.82 -21.97
N ILE A 60 26.72 -9.71 -20.65
CA ILE A 60 26.29 -10.76 -19.69
C ILE A 60 25.57 -9.98 -18.57
N VAL A 61 24.24 -9.84 -18.47
CA VAL A 61 23.13 -10.80 -18.56
C VAL A 61 21.83 -10.02 -18.90
N PRO A 62 21.06 -10.39 -19.94
CA PRO A 62 19.60 -10.46 -19.74
C PRO A 62 18.96 -11.81 -20.13
N ALA A 63 19.67 -12.70 -20.81
CA ALA A 63 19.07 -13.92 -21.38
C ALA A 63 18.64 -14.98 -20.33
N ALA A 64 19.27 -14.99 -19.16
CA ALA A 64 18.84 -15.85 -18.05
C ALA A 64 17.62 -15.27 -17.29
N PHE A 65 17.37 -13.96 -17.39
CA PHE A 65 16.17 -13.36 -16.83
C PHE A 65 14.97 -13.59 -17.74
N SER A 66 15.14 -13.59 -19.06
CA SER A 66 14.01 -13.71 -20.01
C SER A 66 13.44 -15.12 -20.18
N SER A 67 14.24 -16.17 -20.00
CA SER A 67 13.79 -17.55 -20.24
C SER A 67 13.03 -18.16 -19.04
N LEU A 68 13.34 -17.76 -17.81
CA LEU A 68 12.59 -18.11 -16.59
C LEU A 68 11.50 -17.08 -16.24
N ALA A 69 11.68 -15.80 -16.60
CA ALA A 69 10.63 -14.80 -16.40
C ALA A 69 9.41 -15.07 -17.26
N TRP A 70 9.51 -15.69 -18.45
CA TRP A 70 8.31 -16.00 -19.24
C TRP A 70 7.40 -17.06 -18.58
N LEU A 71 8.00 -17.98 -17.81
CA LEU A 71 7.26 -18.94 -16.97
C LEU A 71 6.70 -18.24 -15.72
N ASP A 72 7.48 -17.40 -15.02
CA ASP A 72 6.98 -16.64 -13.85
C ASP A 72 5.89 -15.64 -14.25
N GLU A 73 6.01 -15.01 -15.42
CA GLU A 73 5.09 -14.03 -15.99
C GLU A 73 3.75 -14.69 -16.33
N LYS A 74 3.72 -15.87 -16.93
CA LYS A 74 2.42 -16.54 -17.18
C LYS A 74 1.75 -17.05 -15.90
N TYR A 75 2.52 -17.59 -14.93
CA TYR A 75 1.96 -18.17 -13.69
C TYR A 75 1.58 -17.12 -12.64
N THR A 76 2.28 -15.99 -12.56
CA THR A 76 1.92 -14.91 -11.60
C THR A 76 0.70 -14.11 -12.05
N HIS A 77 0.46 -13.97 -13.36
CA HIS A 77 -0.62 -13.14 -13.90
C HIS A 77 -2.02 -13.73 -13.67
N ASP A 78 -2.16 -15.06 -13.64
CA ASP A 78 -3.43 -15.76 -13.40
C ASP A 78 -3.73 -16.06 -11.92
N ARG A 79 -2.78 -15.77 -11.03
CA ARG A 79 -2.96 -15.98 -9.60
C ARG A 79 -4.05 -15.06 -9.06
N VAL A 80 -5.09 -15.68 -8.50
CA VAL A 80 -6.14 -14.96 -7.75
C VAL A 80 -5.52 -14.45 -6.46
N LEU A 81 -5.56 -13.13 -6.26
CA LEU A 81 -4.96 -12.47 -5.11
C LEU A 81 -5.97 -12.23 -4.01
N THR A 82 -7.16 -11.80 -4.39
CA THR A 82 -8.28 -11.63 -3.46
C THR A 82 -9.59 -11.88 -4.16
N ARG A 83 -10.63 -12.19 -3.39
CA ARG A 83 -12.00 -12.29 -3.86
C ARG A 83 -12.81 -11.22 -3.16
N VAL A 84 -13.56 -10.45 -3.94
CA VAL A 84 -14.40 -9.36 -3.44
C VAL A 84 -15.82 -9.59 -3.94
N ARG A 85 -16.82 -9.22 -3.14
CA ARG A 85 -18.21 -9.27 -3.60
C ARG A 85 -18.52 -8.01 -4.39
N ASP A 86 -19.15 -8.22 -5.53
CA ASP A 86 -19.72 -7.16 -6.37
C ASP A 86 -20.96 -6.53 -5.71
N GLU A 87 -21.46 -5.44 -6.27
CA GLU A 87 -22.73 -4.82 -5.85
C GLU A 87 -23.90 -5.82 -5.96
N ASP A 88 -23.87 -6.68 -6.97
CA ASP A 88 -24.83 -7.77 -7.17
C ASP A 88 -24.62 -8.98 -6.23
N GLY A 89 -23.68 -8.91 -5.28
CA GLY A 89 -23.36 -9.97 -4.32
C GLY A 89 -22.51 -11.12 -4.87
N HIS A 90 -22.15 -11.09 -6.16
CA HIS A 90 -21.32 -12.11 -6.80
C HIS A 90 -19.85 -12.03 -6.35
N LEU A 91 -19.24 -13.18 -6.07
CA LEU A 91 -17.81 -13.25 -5.75
C LEU A 91 -16.95 -13.06 -7.02
N ARG A 92 -16.24 -11.95 -7.11
CA ARG A 92 -15.28 -11.65 -8.19
C ARG A 92 -13.87 -11.95 -7.75
N SER A 93 -13.15 -12.70 -8.59
CA SER A 93 -11.73 -13.01 -8.36
C SER A 93 -10.84 -11.95 -8.99
N LEU A 94 -10.08 -11.23 -8.17
CA LEU A 94 -9.11 -10.24 -8.61
C LEU A 94 -7.75 -10.91 -8.83
N LYS A 95 -7.31 -10.96 -10.09
CA LYS A 95 -6.04 -11.55 -10.52
C LYS A 95 -5.00 -10.46 -10.71
N LEU A 96 -3.71 -10.83 -10.62
CA LEU A 96 -2.61 -9.88 -10.77
C LEU A 96 -2.66 -9.14 -12.12
N ARG A 97 -3.04 -9.83 -13.21
CA ARG A 97 -3.21 -9.22 -14.54
C ARG A 97 -4.21 -8.08 -14.59
N HIS A 98 -5.19 -8.04 -13.68
CA HIS A 98 -6.19 -6.98 -13.66
C HIS A 98 -5.68 -5.70 -13.00
N PHE A 99 -4.54 -5.75 -12.29
CA PHE A 99 -4.02 -4.59 -11.57
C PHE A 99 -3.36 -3.55 -12.47
N ALA A 100 -3.07 -3.90 -13.72
CA ALA A 100 -2.68 -2.91 -14.72
C ALA A 100 -3.73 -1.79 -14.78
N ARG A 101 -5.02 -2.15 -14.78
CA ARG A 101 -6.16 -1.22 -14.84
C ARG A 101 -6.73 -0.83 -13.47
N LEU A 102 -5.94 -0.93 -12.41
CA LEU A 102 -6.36 -0.52 -11.08
C LEU A 102 -6.31 1.01 -10.97
N GLU A 103 -7.39 1.60 -10.50
CA GLU A 103 -7.54 3.04 -10.38
C GLU A 103 -7.99 3.43 -8.98
N ILE A 104 -7.49 4.57 -8.52
CA ILE A 104 -8.05 5.29 -7.40
C ILE A 104 -8.61 6.56 -8.00
N ALA A 105 -9.90 6.79 -7.79
CA ALA A 105 -10.61 7.97 -8.26
C ALA A 105 -11.25 8.69 -7.07
N MET A 106 -11.57 9.97 -7.23
CA MET A 106 -12.35 10.69 -6.23
C MET A 106 -13.84 10.34 -6.38
N ALA A 107 -14.55 10.20 -5.26
CA ALA A 107 -15.99 10.06 -5.26
C ALA A 107 -16.64 11.43 -5.53
N GLU A 108 -17.68 11.48 -6.36
CA GLU A 108 -18.33 12.74 -6.78
C GLU A 108 -19.12 13.41 -5.66
N ASN A 109 -19.65 12.63 -4.70
CA ASN A 109 -20.63 13.12 -3.72
C ASN A 109 -20.16 13.17 -2.26
N GLN A 110 -18.95 12.72 -1.94
CA GLN A 110 -18.40 12.78 -0.57
C GLN A 110 -16.91 13.07 -0.61
N ALA A 111 -16.36 13.68 0.46
CA ALA A 111 -14.93 13.80 0.71
C ALA A 111 -14.31 12.40 0.92
N GLY A 112 -14.22 11.66 -0.17
CA GLY A 112 -13.91 10.25 -0.21
C GLY A 112 -13.36 9.88 -1.57
N TRP A 113 -12.70 8.73 -1.59
CA TRP A 113 -12.09 8.16 -2.78
C TRP A 113 -12.71 6.79 -3.01
N LYS A 114 -12.82 6.42 -4.29
CA LYS A 114 -13.28 5.13 -4.75
C LYS A 114 -12.13 4.36 -5.37
N PHE A 115 -12.14 3.06 -5.14
CA PHE A 115 -11.17 2.13 -5.67
C PHE A 115 -11.80 1.35 -6.81
N ARG A 116 -11.31 1.57 -8.03
CA ARG A 116 -11.80 0.88 -9.22
C ARG A 116 -10.79 -0.20 -9.60
N VAL A 117 -11.24 -1.43 -9.76
CA VAL A 117 -10.37 -2.55 -10.12
C VAL A 117 -11.02 -3.40 -11.20
N ALA A 118 -10.25 -3.68 -12.25
CA ALA A 118 -10.71 -4.58 -13.29
C ALA A 118 -10.87 -6.01 -12.77
N HIS A 119 -11.80 -6.74 -13.37
CA HIS A 119 -11.95 -8.17 -13.20
C HIS A 119 -12.41 -8.79 -14.53
N GLU A 120 -12.60 -10.12 -14.58
CA GLU A 120 -12.86 -10.82 -15.85
C GLU A 120 -14.14 -10.36 -16.55
N THR A 121 -15.16 -9.99 -15.77
CA THR A 121 -16.49 -9.62 -16.26
C THR A 121 -16.75 -8.12 -16.30
N GLY A 122 -15.80 -7.27 -15.89
CA GLY A 122 -16.00 -5.82 -15.89
C GLY A 122 -15.07 -5.05 -14.95
N MET A 123 -15.56 -3.90 -14.46
CA MET A 123 -14.90 -3.07 -13.46
C MET A 123 -15.69 -3.15 -12.16
N LEU A 124 -14.98 -3.32 -11.05
CA LEU A 124 -15.55 -3.27 -9.71
C LEU A 124 -15.21 -1.90 -9.10
N GLU A 125 -16.21 -1.15 -8.68
CA GLU A 125 -16.03 0.10 -7.92
C GLU A 125 -16.29 -0.19 -6.44
N LEU A 126 -15.34 0.20 -5.59
CA LEU A 126 -15.45 0.04 -4.14
C LEU A 126 -15.34 1.41 -3.49
N GLU A 127 -16.13 1.62 -2.44
CA GLU A 127 -16.11 2.85 -1.65
C GLU A 127 -15.92 2.57 -0.15
N GLY A 128 -15.56 3.61 0.60
CA GLY A 128 -15.49 3.55 2.06
C GLY A 128 -14.51 2.52 2.63
N SER A 129 -14.98 1.73 3.61
CA SER A 129 -14.17 0.74 4.33
C SER A 129 -13.74 -0.42 3.42
N GLU A 130 -14.60 -0.83 2.48
CA GLU A 130 -14.33 -1.87 1.49
C GLU A 130 -13.20 -1.42 0.54
N ALA A 131 -13.29 -0.20 0.01
CA ALA A 131 -12.24 0.39 -0.81
C ALA A 131 -10.89 0.39 -0.08
N THR A 132 -10.90 0.86 1.16
CA THR A 132 -9.68 1.00 1.97
C THR A 132 -9.04 -0.36 2.26
N ARG A 133 -9.83 -1.36 2.64
CA ARG A 133 -9.35 -2.72 2.92
C ARG A 133 -8.78 -3.39 1.68
N VAL A 134 -9.53 -3.34 0.56
CA VAL A 134 -9.14 -4.00 -0.69
C VAL A 134 -7.94 -3.29 -1.30
N ALA A 135 -7.92 -1.96 -1.35
CA ALA A 135 -6.80 -1.18 -1.83
C ALA A 135 -5.53 -1.43 -1.00
N GLY A 136 -5.63 -1.41 0.33
CA GLY A 136 -4.50 -1.68 1.22
C GLY A 136 -3.89 -3.07 0.99
N HIS A 137 -4.75 -4.08 0.82
CA HIS A 137 -4.30 -5.44 0.51
C HIS A 137 -3.61 -5.53 -0.87
N ILE A 138 -4.21 -4.93 -1.89
CA ILE A 138 -3.67 -4.97 -3.26
C ILE A 138 -2.37 -4.17 -3.38
N LEU A 139 -2.30 -2.97 -2.81
CA LEU A 139 -1.10 -2.14 -2.80
C LEU A 139 0.06 -2.85 -2.08
N ALA A 140 -0.22 -3.50 -0.96
CA ALA A 140 0.79 -4.32 -0.26
C ALA A 140 1.32 -5.47 -1.13
N HIS A 141 0.47 -6.04 -2.00
CA HIS A 141 0.86 -7.10 -2.93
C HIS A 141 1.69 -6.57 -4.11
N ILE A 142 1.29 -5.43 -4.68
CA ILE A 142 2.03 -4.75 -5.75
C ILE A 142 3.41 -4.32 -5.24
N ASN A 143 3.47 -3.83 -4.00
CA ASN A 143 4.70 -3.43 -3.31
C ASN A 143 5.34 -4.59 -2.53
N ARG A 144 5.19 -5.85 -2.97
CA ARG A 144 5.76 -7.04 -2.30
C ARG A 144 7.29 -7.00 -2.17
N SER A 145 7.98 -6.27 -3.06
CA SER A 145 9.44 -6.05 -3.01
C SER A 145 9.86 -5.11 -1.87
N GLY A 146 8.90 -4.47 -1.20
CA GLY A 146 9.15 -3.50 -0.14
C GLY A 146 9.81 -2.22 -0.66
N GLY A 147 10.55 -1.57 0.24
CA GLY A 147 11.23 -0.30 -0.01
C GLY A 147 12.45 -0.14 0.88
N THR A 148 13.38 0.71 0.46
CA THR A 148 14.52 1.10 1.29
C THR A 148 14.11 2.10 2.37
N PRO A 149 14.90 2.27 3.45
CA PRO A 149 14.66 3.32 4.43
C PRO A 149 14.58 4.73 3.80
N ALA A 150 15.39 4.98 2.77
CA ALA A 150 15.35 6.24 2.03
C ALA A 150 14.04 6.43 1.24
N GLN A 151 13.55 5.38 0.57
CA GLN A 151 12.25 5.42 -0.13
C GLN A 151 11.09 5.60 0.84
N LEU A 152 11.12 4.95 2.01
CA LEU A 152 10.13 5.14 3.06
C LEU A 152 10.13 6.58 3.60
N GLY A 153 11.32 7.14 3.84
CA GLY A 153 11.46 8.54 4.25
C GLY A 153 10.94 9.51 3.17
N ASP A 154 11.22 9.24 1.89
CA ASP A 154 10.73 10.06 0.79
C ASP A 154 9.21 9.98 0.63
N ALA A 155 8.65 8.77 0.75
CA ALA A 155 7.22 8.55 0.73
C ALA A 155 6.51 9.37 1.83
N ALA A 156 7.00 9.29 3.07
CA ALA A 156 6.44 10.04 4.19
C ALA A 156 6.57 11.55 4.03
N ARG A 157 7.71 12.05 3.50
CA ARG A 157 7.88 13.46 3.17
C ARG A 157 6.86 13.94 2.15
N ARG A 158 6.60 13.17 1.09
CA ARG A 158 5.63 13.51 0.05
C ARG A 158 4.19 13.62 0.59
N ILE A 159 3.79 12.69 1.46
CA ILE A 159 2.49 12.75 2.13
C ILE A 159 2.39 14.00 2.99
N THR A 160 3.43 14.28 3.80
CA THR A 160 3.47 15.45 4.68
C THR A 160 3.46 16.77 3.91
N ALA A 161 4.17 16.84 2.79
CA ALA A 161 4.24 18.04 1.95
C ALA A 161 2.87 18.44 1.39
N LEU A 162 1.98 17.47 1.16
CA LEU A 162 0.59 17.71 0.80
C LEU A 162 -0.32 17.92 2.01
N GLY A 163 0.17 17.74 3.23
CA GLY A 163 -0.55 17.99 4.49
C GLY A 163 -1.14 16.74 5.13
N ASP A 164 -1.75 15.85 4.34
CA ASP A 164 -2.30 14.60 4.83
C ASP A 164 -2.37 13.48 3.78
N ALA A 165 -2.71 12.28 4.26
CA ALA A 165 -2.90 11.08 3.47
C ALA A 165 -4.02 11.23 2.42
N GLU A 166 -5.14 11.87 2.76
CA GLU A 166 -6.27 12.04 1.85
C GLU A 166 -5.90 12.93 0.65
N ARG A 167 -5.20 14.05 0.89
CA ARG A 167 -4.70 14.92 -0.16
C ARG A 167 -3.63 14.21 -0.99
N TYR A 168 -2.81 13.34 -0.40
CA TYR A 168 -1.88 12.51 -1.17
C TYR A 168 -2.62 11.53 -2.10
N ILE A 169 -3.66 10.84 -1.61
CA ILE A 169 -4.48 9.93 -2.42
C ILE A 169 -5.11 10.70 -3.60
N ARG A 170 -5.69 11.88 -3.34
CA ARG A 170 -6.25 12.77 -4.37
C ARG A 170 -5.21 13.19 -5.40
N HIS A 171 -4.06 13.66 -4.94
CA HIS A 171 -2.96 14.07 -5.81
C HIS A 171 -2.46 12.92 -6.70
N THR A 172 -2.41 11.68 -6.19
CA THR A 172 -2.04 10.53 -7.03
C THR A 172 -3.08 10.21 -8.10
N SER A 173 -4.36 10.47 -7.85
CA SER A 173 -5.42 10.37 -8.88
C SER A 173 -5.18 11.39 -10.00
N GLU A 174 -4.87 12.64 -9.66
CA GLU A 174 -4.60 13.72 -10.62
C GLU A 174 -3.29 13.50 -11.41
N LEU A 175 -2.22 13.06 -10.75
CA LEU A 175 -0.96 12.68 -11.40
C LEU A 175 -1.15 11.57 -12.43
N ARG A 176 -2.12 10.68 -12.21
CA ARG A 176 -2.45 9.62 -13.15
C ARG A 176 -3.16 10.17 -14.38
N GLU A 177 -4.18 11.00 -14.21
CA GLU A 177 -4.90 11.62 -15.34
C GLU A 177 -3.93 12.35 -16.29
N THR A 178 -2.98 13.09 -15.73
CA THR A 178 -1.96 13.82 -16.50
C THR A 178 -0.93 12.89 -17.15
N ARG A 179 -0.49 11.82 -16.48
CA ARG A 179 0.49 10.86 -17.03
C ARG A 179 -0.10 9.81 -17.97
N ARG A 180 -1.43 9.63 -17.97
CA ARG A 180 -2.17 8.80 -18.95
C ARG A 180 -1.89 9.24 -20.39
N TYR A 181 -1.47 10.49 -20.59
CA TYR A 181 -1.26 11.08 -21.91
C TYR A 181 0.20 11.19 -22.38
N SER A 182 1.21 10.94 -21.52
CA SER A 182 2.59 11.43 -21.78
C SER A 182 3.72 10.40 -21.83
N ARG A 183 3.56 9.17 -21.31
CA ARG A 183 4.65 8.16 -21.29
C ARG A 183 4.18 6.76 -21.66
N SER A 184 3.86 6.56 -22.94
CA SER A 184 3.58 5.25 -23.51
C SER A 184 4.87 4.61 -24.04
N ILE A 185 5.57 3.84 -23.21
CA ILE A 185 6.62 2.90 -23.66
C ILE A 185 6.04 1.48 -23.80
N PHE A 186 4.88 1.23 -23.17
CA PHE A 186 4.09 0.02 -23.30
C PHE A 186 2.85 0.35 -24.11
N TRP A 187 2.65 -0.34 -25.23
CA TRP A 187 1.60 -0.12 -26.24
C TRP A 187 0.16 -0.38 -25.75
N ASN A 188 -0.19 -0.03 -24.50
CA ASN A 188 -1.55 -0.09 -23.97
C ASN A 188 -1.71 0.89 -22.78
N ASP A 189 -2.41 2.00 -23.02
CA ASP A 189 -2.43 3.24 -22.21
C ASP A 189 -3.24 3.20 -20.89
N ASP A 190 -3.36 2.04 -20.23
CA ASP A 190 -4.05 1.92 -18.95
C ASP A 190 -3.15 1.35 -17.86
N VAL A 191 -2.00 1.99 -17.60
CA VAL A 191 -1.10 1.61 -16.47
C VAL A 191 -1.53 2.25 -15.16
N GLY A 192 -2.80 2.10 -14.78
CA GLY A 192 -3.41 2.35 -13.45
C GLY A 192 -2.52 2.92 -12.33
N VAL A 193 -2.40 2.19 -11.22
CA VAL A 193 -1.43 2.47 -10.15
C VAL A 193 -0.01 2.03 -10.51
N LEU A 194 0.15 1.16 -11.52
CA LEU A 194 1.47 0.67 -11.94
C LEU A 194 2.33 1.73 -12.65
N GLY A 195 1.72 2.80 -13.19
CA GLY A 195 2.40 3.94 -13.79
C GLY A 195 3.06 4.88 -12.78
N LEU A 196 2.75 4.72 -11.48
CA LEU A 196 3.46 5.41 -10.40
C LEU A 196 4.85 4.79 -10.19
N THR A 197 5.82 5.60 -9.83
CA THR A 197 7.14 5.12 -9.37
C THR A 197 6.98 4.25 -8.12
N GLN A 198 7.97 3.41 -7.82
CA GLN A 198 7.93 2.57 -6.60
C GLN A 198 7.73 3.40 -5.33
N THR A 199 8.36 4.58 -5.25
CA THR A 199 8.23 5.48 -4.10
C THR A 199 6.84 6.09 -4.00
N GLU A 200 6.24 6.50 -5.14
CA GLU A 200 4.86 7.00 -5.19
C GLU A 200 3.85 5.90 -4.80
N ARG A 201 4.03 4.66 -5.27
CA ARG A 201 3.19 3.52 -4.85
C ARG A 201 3.33 3.19 -3.38
N LEU A 202 4.53 3.32 -2.83
CA LEU A 202 4.78 3.10 -1.40
C LEU A 202 4.10 4.19 -0.56
N ALA A 203 4.20 5.44 -0.99
CA ALA A 203 3.49 6.55 -0.36
C ALA A 203 1.98 6.36 -0.43
N LEU A 204 1.46 5.88 -1.55
CA LEU A 204 0.04 5.57 -1.72
C LEU A 204 -0.40 4.43 -0.78
N GLU A 205 0.39 3.36 -0.65
CA GLU A 205 0.12 2.29 0.32
C GLU A 205 0.05 2.82 1.75
N ILE A 206 1.00 3.67 2.15
CA ILE A 206 1.03 4.29 3.48
C ILE A 206 -0.19 5.18 3.68
N ALA A 207 -0.50 6.03 2.71
CA ALA A 207 -1.63 6.96 2.77
C ALA A 207 -2.97 6.22 2.92
N VAL A 208 -3.20 5.14 2.15
CA VAL A 208 -4.42 4.33 2.25
C VAL A 208 -4.56 3.68 3.64
N HIS A 209 -3.47 3.17 4.22
CA HIS A 209 -3.53 2.61 5.57
C HIS A 209 -3.74 3.68 6.64
N GLU A 210 -3.08 4.83 6.51
CA GLU A 210 -3.25 5.94 7.44
C GLU A 210 -4.68 6.50 7.41
N ASP A 211 -5.30 6.62 6.23
CA ASP A 211 -6.71 7.03 6.11
C ASP A 211 -7.65 6.00 6.76
N ALA A 212 -7.37 4.70 6.59
CA ALA A 212 -8.12 3.62 7.25
C ALA A 212 -8.10 3.78 8.77
N GLU A 213 -6.90 3.96 9.33
CA GLU A 213 -6.68 4.10 10.77
C GLU A 213 -7.34 5.38 11.30
N ARG A 214 -7.21 6.49 10.58
CA ARG A 214 -7.87 7.75 10.94
C ARG A 214 -9.39 7.60 10.96
N ARG A 215 -9.98 6.91 9.98
CA ARG A 215 -11.44 6.64 9.95
C ARG A 215 -11.87 5.75 11.12
N MET A 216 -11.13 4.67 11.38
CA MET A 216 -11.39 3.76 12.51
C MET A 216 -11.35 4.49 13.85
N ILE A 217 -10.29 5.28 14.10
CA ILE A 217 -10.13 6.05 15.33
C ILE A 217 -11.26 7.06 15.50
N ARG A 218 -11.68 7.73 14.43
CA ARG A 218 -12.83 8.65 14.49
C ARG A 218 -14.11 7.93 14.92
N THR A 219 -14.39 6.76 14.36
CA THR A 219 -15.55 5.96 14.75
C THR A 219 -15.47 5.52 16.21
N GLU A 220 -14.30 5.08 16.68
CA GLU A 220 -14.10 4.70 18.09
C GLU A 220 -14.27 5.89 19.03
N LEU A 221 -13.76 7.07 18.67
CA LEU A 221 -13.94 8.29 19.46
C LEU A 221 -15.41 8.70 19.55
N THR A 222 -16.16 8.62 18.45
CA THR A 222 -17.60 8.88 18.47
C THR A 222 -18.33 7.92 19.42
N ALA A 223 -17.97 6.63 19.42
CA ALA A 223 -18.57 5.66 20.33
C ALA A 223 -18.23 5.94 21.80
N LEU A 224 -16.99 6.34 22.09
CA LEU A 224 -16.56 6.74 23.44
C LEU A 224 -17.24 8.03 23.92
N GLU A 225 -17.41 9.01 23.05
CA GLU A 225 -18.12 10.25 23.37
C GLU A 225 -19.59 9.97 23.72
N SER A 226 -20.24 9.08 22.95
CA SER A 226 -21.61 8.64 23.27
C SER A 226 -21.68 7.95 24.63
N ALA A 227 -20.78 6.99 24.88
CA ALA A 227 -20.75 6.26 26.15
C ALA A 227 -20.46 7.17 27.35
N TRP A 228 -19.58 8.18 27.17
CA TRP A 228 -19.32 9.18 28.21
C TRP A 228 -20.57 10.02 28.50
N ARG A 229 -21.30 10.45 27.46
CA ARG A 229 -22.54 11.22 27.62
C ARG A 229 -23.61 10.42 28.35
N ASP A 230 -23.78 9.15 28.02
CA ASP A 230 -24.74 8.26 28.68
C ASP A 230 -24.37 8.06 30.17
N ALA A 231 -23.09 7.93 30.48
CA ALA A 231 -22.62 7.82 31.86
C ALA A 231 -22.87 9.10 32.67
N GLU A 232 -22.70 10.28 32.07
CA GLU A 232 -22.99 11.57 32.69
C GLU A 232 -24.50 11.72 32.99
N GLU A 233 -25.36 11.25 32.09
CA GLU A 233 -26.82 11.25 32.29
C GLU A 233 -27.23 10.35 33.46
N ILE A 234 -26.65 9.14 33.55
CA ILE A 234 -26.91 8.22 34.67
C ILE A 234 -26.45 8.83 36.00
N ALA A 235 -25.29 9.48 36.03
CA ALA A 235 -24.80 10.16 37.22
C ALA A 235 -25.75 11.27 37.68
N ALA A 236 -26.25 12.09 36.75
CA ALA A 236 -27.22 13.15 37.04
C ALA A 236 -28.55 12.61 37.61
N ILE A 237 -29.04 11.48 37.08
CA ILE A 237 -30.23 10.80 37.62
C ILE A 237 -29.96 10.28 39.03
N SER A 238 -28.79 9.66 39.26
CA SER A 238 -28.40 9.15 40.57
C SER A 238 -28.31 10.27 41.61
N ASP A 239 -27.70 11.41 41.27
CA ASP A 239 -27.61 12.58 42.14
C ASP A 239 -28.99 13.13 42.49
N THR A 240 -29.91 13.19 41.51
CA THR A 240 -31.30 13.63 41.73
C THR A 240 -32.05 12.68 42.67
N LEU A 241 -31.89 11.37 42.50
CA LEU A 241 -32.51 10.36 43.38
C LEU A 241 -31.97 10.42 44.82
N MET A 242 -30.67 10.69 44.97
CA MET A 242 -30.02 10.78 46.28
C MET A 242 -30.53 11.98 47.11
N ILE A 243 -31.00 13.04 46.46
CA ILE A 243 -31.61 14.21 47.13
C ILE A 243 -33.05 13.93 47.60
N VAL A 244 -33.80 13.09 46.88
CA VAL A 244 -35.20 12.76 47.22
C VAL A 244 -35.31 11.80 48.42
N HIS A 245 -34.29 10.98 48.69
CA HIS A 245 -34.33 9.95 49.74
C HIS A 245 -33.61 10.35 51.04
N ARG A 246 -33.65 11.61 51.46
CA ARG A 246 -33.17 12.00 52.79
C ARG A 246 -34.33 11.86 53.80
N PRO A 247 -34.41 10.78 54.61
CA PRO A 247 -35.40 10.72 55.69
C PRO A 247 -35.05 11.75 56.77
N GLU A 248 -36.07 12.45 57.23
CA GLU A 248 -36.04 13.37 58.38
C GLU A 248 -35.93 12.61 59.71
#